data_AF-A0A413YJZ7-F1
#
_entry.id   AF-A0A413YJZ7-F1
#
_cell.length_a   1.000
_cell.length_b   1.000
_cell.length_c   1.000
_cell.angle_alpha   90.00
_cell.angle_beta   90.00
_cell.angle_gamma   90.00
#
_symmetry.space_group_name_H-M   'P 1'
#
loop_
_entity.id
_entity.type
_entity.pdbx_description
1 polymer ?
#
loop_
_entity_poly.entity_id
_entity_poly.type
_entity_poly.pdbx_seq_one_letter_code
_entity_poly.pdbx_strand_id
1 'polypeptide(L)'
;MKKKHLCLVLTLIFALLLGGCASGETADKYVGDLITSIKKEDPSSLSSFLEQGISDENETYVLQFPDELKDSYLKFLQASFNAVEFEINGAKKIDDERYSVQLTFTPLDIEATTKNTCEKYSPAISSTNLNAEMTKLLEKATEAVKSSPSYENSTQLTLEVKKSKDGYSLDDEQLQKLFSATMDNIMAPYDSVCEILDAQDYLTSCLNALFKNDVAEYAKHTGEDESSVQSQLESSMYAPPEELSASYTERYSAALKAICNNCQYSVGTPKKQDGLFNYIIDVTVTPNTSFQSAMNELETGTYYSEEEVDRALVELMEKYAAAPTYGAQTTVTVSLNFKTLSAAGAEDSEITSLIDTILPVE
;
A
#
# COMPACT_ATOMS: atom_id res chain seq x y z
N MET A 1 -12.66 5.84 26.56
CA MET A 1 -11.33 6.44 26.85
C MET A 1 -10.26 5.39 26.54
N LYS A 2 -9.84 5.30 25.27
CA LYS A 2 -8.76 4.41 24.85
C LYS A 2 -7.50 5.27 24.70
N LYS A 3 -6.46 4.94 25.47
CA LYS A 3 -5.17 5.61 25.46
C LYS A 3 -4.52 5.34 24.10
N LYS A 4 -4.30 6.40 23.33
CA LYS A 4 -3.42 6.37 22.15
C LYS A 4 -2.01 6.05 22.65
N HIS A 5 -1.49 4.87 22.31
CA HIS A 5 -0.07 4.61 22.41
C HIS A 5 0.60 5.41 21.29
N LEU A 6 1.02 6.62 21.65
CA LEU A 6 1.93 7.46 20.89
C LEU A 6 3.20 6.63 20.69
N CYS A 7 3.38 6.06 19.49
CA CYS A 7 4.59 5.39 19.09
C CYS A 7 5.64 6.49 18.90
N LEU A 8 6.32 6.82 20.00
CA LEU A 8 7.38 7.81 20.07
C LEU A 8 8.62 7.17 19.44
N VAL A 9 8.65 7.16 18.10
CA VAL A 9 9.87 6.93 17.35
C VAL A 9 10.75 8.14 17.63
N LEU A 10 11.69 7.97 18.55
CA LEU A 10 12.78 8.89 18.83
C LEU A 10 13.70 8.91 17.60
N THR A 11 13.31 9.62 16.54
CA THR A 11 14.21 10.02 15.48
C THR A 11 15.19 11.03 16.06
N LEU A 12 16.37 10.55 16.43
CA LEU A 12 17.55 11.36 16.68
C LEU A 12 17.90 12.06 15.35
N ILE A 13 17.27 13.21 15.10
CA ILE A 13 17.70 14.15 14.07
C ILE A 13 19.10 14.57 14.48
N PHE A 14 20.10 14.11 13.74
CA PHE A 14 21.44 14.67 13.81
C PHE A 14 21.28 16.14 13.43
N ALA A 15 21.42 17.03 14.41
CA ALA A 15 21.72 18.42 14.13
C ALA A 15 22.97 18.40 13.24
N LEU A 16 22.79 18.65 11.94
CA LEU A 16 23.86 18.92 11.00
C LEU A 16 24.52 20.23 11.47
N LEU A 17 25.37 20.09 12.49
CA LEU A 17 26.27 21.11 13.00
C LEU A 17 27.39 21.25 11.97
N LEU A 18 27.09 21.89 10.84
CA LEU A 18 28.11 22.58 10.05
C LEU A 18 28.52 23.86 10.80
N GLY A 19 29.11 23.66 11.99
CA GLY A 19 29.72 24.71 12.78
C GLY A 19 31.08 25.08 12.19
N GLY A 20 31.05 25.80 11.07
CA GLY A 20 32.23 26.45 10.51
C GLY A 20 32.51 27.75 11.25
N CYS A 21 33.44 27.74 12.20
CA CYS A 21 34.01 28.97 12.77
C CYS A 21 34.73 29.79 11.69
N ALA A 22 33.97 30.60 10.93
CA ALA A 22 34.50 31.61 10.03
C ALA A 22 33.89 32.96 10.43
N SER A 23 34.72 33.82 11.03
CA SER A 23 34.39 35.21 11.26
C SER A 23 34.12 35.90 9.91
N GLY A 24 32.83 36.10 9.57
CA GLY A 24 32.40 36.69 8.30
C GLY A 24 31.18 36.04 7.64
N GLU A 25 30.64 34.97 8.20
CA GLU A 25 29.43 34.33 7.67
C GLU A 25 28.18 35.20 7.85
N THR A 26 27.36 35.32 6.80
CA THR A 26 26.09 36.05 6.78
C THR A 26 24.93 35.07 6.63
N ALA A 27 23.73 35.45 7.08
CA ALA A 27 22.57 34.53 7.07
C ALA A 27 22.22 34.03 5.65
N ASP A 28 22.36 34.87 4.63
CA ASP A 28 22.18 34.52 3.23
C ASP A 28 23.26 33.56 2.71
N LYS A 29 24.51 33.76 3.11
CA LYS A 29 25.60 32.81 2.81
C LYS A 29 25.32 31.45 3.45
N TYR A 30 24.91 31.42 4.72
CA TYR A 30 24.53 30.20 5.42
C TYR A 30 23.42 29.44 4.68
N VAL A 31 22.34 30.12 4.26
CA VAL A 31 21.24 29.47 3.51
C VAL A 31 21.73 28.93 2.16
N GLY A 32 22.56 29.68 1.44
CA GLY A 32 23.14 29.21 0.17
C GLY A 32 24.05 27.98 0.34
N ASP A 33 24.88 27.97 1.39
CA ASP A 33 25.75 26.84 1.73
C ASP A 33 24.92 25.62 2.17
N LEU A 34 23.85 25.83 2.95
CA LEU A 34 22.89 24.79 3.34
C LEU A 34 22.19 24.17 2.13
N ILE A 35 21.63 24.97 1.22
CA ILE A 35 21.01 24.48 -0.03
C ILE A 35 22.04 23.67 -0.83
N THR A 36 23.29 24.14 -0.91
CA THR A 36 24.37 23.44 -1.61
C THR A 36 24.70 22.10 -0.96
N SER A 37 24.72 22.03 0.38
CA SER A 37 24.92 20.78 1.13
C SER A 37 23.78 19.80 0.87
N ILE A 38 22.52 20.22 0.98
CA ILE A 38 21.33 19.38 0.71
C ILE A 38 21.41 18.77 -0.69
N LYS A 39 21.85 19.55 -1.70
CA LYS A 39 21.97 19.10 -3.09
C LYS A 39 23.09 18.07 -3.33
N LYS A 40 24.16 18.05 -2.53
CA LYS A 40 25.42 17.35 -2.86
C LYS A 40 25.84 16.29 -1.84
N GLU A 41 25.36 16.41 -0.61
CA GLU A 41 25.83 15.60 0.52
C GLU A 41 24.80 14.51 0.86
N ASP A 42 24.68 14.15 2.12
CA ASP A 42 23.77 13.13 2.61
C ASP A 42 22.30 13.64 2.60
N PRO A 43 21.34 12.89 2.03
CA PRO A 43 19.95 13.35 1.89
C PRO A 43 19.13 13.26 3.20
N SER A 44 19.75 12.98 4.35
CA SER A 44 19.04 12.84 5.63
C SER A 44 18.24 14.09 6.04
N SER A 45 18.61 15.27 5.57
CA SER A 45 17.83 16.50 5.79
C SER A 45 16.41 16.42 5.20
N LEU A 46 16.17 15.56 4.21
CA LEU A 46 14.86 15.34 3.58
C LEU A 46 14.04 14.27 4.29
N SER A 47 14.56 13.61 5.33
CA SER A 47 13.89 12.50 6.02
C SER A 47 12.52 12.89 6.58
N SER A 48 12.43 13.95 7.38
CA SER A 48 11.15 14.42 7.92
C SER A 48 10.13 14.78 6.83
N PHE A 49 10.60 15.27 5.68
CA PHE A 49 9.73 15.59 4.55
C PHE A 49 9.18 14.33 3.89
N LEU A 50 10.02 13.30 3.71
CA LEU A 50 9.59 11.99 3.25
C LEU A 50 8.64 11.31 4.24
N GLU A 51 8.94 11.32 5.53
CA GLU A 51 8.08 10.70 6.56
C GLU A 51 6.68 11.34 6.61
N GLN A 52 6.57 12.64 6.32
CA GLN A 52 5.26 13.28 6.16
C GLN A 52 4.51 12.71 4.96
N GLY A 53 5.15 12.63 3.78
CA GLY A 53 4.53 12.03 2.60
C GLY A 53 4.14 10.56 2.82
N ILE A 54 4.98 9.79 3.50
CA ILE A 54 4.67 8.39 3.87
C ILE A 54 3.45 8.35 4.81
N SER A 55 3.39 9.24 5.81
CA SER A 55 2.26 9.29 6.73
C SER A 55 0.95 9.57 5.99
N ASP A 56 0.97 10.48 5.02
CA ASP A 56 -0.21 10.84 4.24
C ASP A 56 -0.67 9.67 3.36
N GLU A 57 0.25 8.97 2.68
CA GLU A 57 -0.11 7.81 1.84
C GLU A 57 -0.55 6.59 2.65
N ASN A 58 -0.01 6.38 3.84
CA ASN A 58 -0.46 5.30 4.73
C ASN A 58 -1.87 5.54 5.31
N GLU A 59 -2.44 6.74 5.17
CA GLU A 59 -3.87 6.99 5.42
C GLU A 59 -4.74 6.63 4.21
N THR A 60 -4.16 6.58 3.01
CA THR A 60 -4.86 6.32 1.73
C THR A 60 -4.85 4.85 1.36
N TYR A 61 -3.71 4.16 1.55
CA TYR A 61 -3.52 2.75 1.20
C TYR A 61 -3.41 1.87 2.44
N VAL A 62 -3.88 0.63 2.32
CA VAL A 62 -3.64 -0.39 3.35
C VAL A 62 -2.20 -0.91 3.24
N LEU A 63 -1.72 -1.08 2.00
CA LEU A 63 -0.34 -1.45 1.73
C LEU A 63 0.62 -0.34 2.20
N GLN A 64 1.41 -0.65 3.23
CA GLN A 64 2.28 0.32 3.89
C GLN A 64 3.57 0.57 3.13
N PHE A 65 4.10 1.79 3.21
CA PHE A 65 5.40 2.14 2.63
C PHE A 65 6.54 1.27 3.23
N PRO A 66 7.31 0.53 2.41
CA PRO A 66 8.43 -0.28 2.88
C PRO A 66 9.62 0.55 3.41
N ASP A 67 10.12 0.23 4.60
CA ASP A 67 11.30 0.91 5.17
C ASP A 67 12.54 0.78 4.27
N GLU A 68 12.69 -0.34 3.55
CA GLU A 68 13.80 -0.57 2.62
C GLU A 68 13.83 0.40 1.43
N LEU A 69 12.70 1.06 1.13
CA LEU A 69 12.63 2.04 0.06
C LEU A 69 13.11 3.44 0.47
N LYS A 70 13.21 3.73 1.76
CA LYS A 70 13.48 5.09 2.26
C LYS A 70 14.77 5.67 1.69
N ASP A 71 15.86 4.91 1.69
CA ASP A 71 17.15 5.36 1.15
C ASP A 71 17.09 5.70 -0.35
N SER A 72 16.40 4.88 -1.14
CA SER A 72 16.23 5.09 -2.57
C SER A 72 15.33 6.29 -2.85
N TYR A 73 14.26 6.46 -2.06
CA TYR A 73 13.35 7.58 -2.18
C TYR A 73 14.02 8.91 -1.80
N LEU A 74 14.81 8.93 -0.72
CA LEU A 74 15.59 10.11 -0.32
C LEU A 74 16.57 10.56 -1.41
N LYS A 75 17.22 9.61 -2.11
CA LYS A 75 18.07 9.94 -3.27
C LYS A 75 17.27 10.54 -4.43
N PHE A 76 16.07 10.03 -4.69
CA PHE A 76 15.16 10.60 -5.68
C PHE A 76 14.74 12.03 -5.30
N LEU A 77 14.36 12.27 -4.04
CA LEU A 77 14.02 13.62 -3.54
C LEU A 77 15.21 14.56 -3.62
N GLN A 78 16.42 14.09 -3.29
CA GLN A 78 17.64 14.89 -3.42
C GLN A 78 17.91 15.26 -4.88
N ALA A 79 17.76 14.31 -5.81
CA ALA A 79 17.91 14.60 -7.24
C ALA A 79 16.87 15.63 -7.72
N SER A 80 15.63 15.52 -7.23
CA SER A 80 14.53 16.46 -7.50
C SER A 80 14.83 17.86 -6.96
N PHE A 81 15.31 17.96 -5.72
CA PHE A 81 15.70 19.23 -5.10
C PHE A 81 16.90 19.86 -5.82
N ASN A 82 17.85 19.03 -6.25
CA ASN A 82 19.02 19.46 -7.01
C ASN A 82 18.66 20.07 -8.37
N ALA A 83 17.56 19.63 -8.99
CA ALA A 83 17.08 20.16 -10.27
C ALA A 83 16.50 21.58 -10.19
N VAL A 84 16.24 22.12 -8.99
CA VAL A 84 15.74 23.49 -8.80
C VAL A 84 16.89 24.46 -8.55
N GLU A 85 17.02 25.50 -9.38
CA GLU A 85 17.99 26.57 -9.15
C GLU A 85 17.44 27.65 -8.21
N PHE A 86 18.25 28.05 -7.22
CA PHE A 86 17.89 29.02 -6.21
C PHE A 86 18.71 30.30 -6.35
N GLU A 87 18.02 31.44 -6.37
CA GLU A 87 18.62 32.77 -6.25
C GLU A 87 18.42 33.28 -4.82
N ILE A 88 19.51 33.62 -4.13
CA ILE A 88 19.48 34.19 -2.78
C ILE A 88 19.43 35.72 -2.90
N ASN A 89 18.30 36.33 -2.55
CA ASN A 89 18.07 37.77 -2.69
C ASN A 89 18.57 38.60 -1.49
N GLY A 90 19.51 38.04 -0.72
CA GLY A 90 20.11 38.66 0.46
C GLY A 90 19.30 38.49 1.76
N ALA A 91 19.94 38.88 2.87
CA ALA A 91 19.39 38.78 4.21
C ALA A 91 18.96 40.15 4.76
N LYS A 92 17.85 40.18 5.50
CA LYS A 92 17.39 41.34 6.28
C LYS A 92 17.39 40.99 7.75
N LYS A 93 18.05 41.80 8.57
CA LYS A 93 18.01 41.65 10.03
C LYS A 93 16.59 41.92 10.55
N ILE A 94 16.03 40.99 11.30
CA ILE A 94 14.74 41.17 12.01
C ILE A 94 15.03 41.74 13.40
N ASP A 95 15.89 41.05 14.15
CA ASP A 95 16.40 41.45 15.46
C ASP A 95 17.83 40.92 15.66
N ASP A 96 18.37 40.99 16.89
CA ASP A 96 19.76 40.57 17.17
C ASP A 96 20.00 39.06 16.96
N GLU A 97 18.94 38.25 17.04
CA GLU A 97 19.00 36.79 16.98
C GLU A 97 18.37 36.23 15.70
N ARG A 98 17.73 37.06 14.86
CA ARG A 98 16.94 36.57 13.72
C ARG A 98 17.11 37.39 12.45
N TYR A 99 17.15 36.68 11.34
CA TYR A 99 17.32 37.22 9.99
C TYR A 99 16.27 36.62 9.05
N SER A 100 15.79 37.40 8.10
CA SER A 100 14.96 36.94 7.00
C SER A 100 15.82 36.79 5.75
N VAL A 101 15.89 35.61 5.17
CA VAL A 101 16.56 35.37 3.88
C VAL A 101 15.49 35.12 2.82
N GLN A 102 15.49 35.92 1.75
CA GLN A 102 14.58 35.71 0.64
C GLN A 102 15.25 34.89 -0.46
N LEU A 103 14.49 33.94 -1.00
CA LEU A 103 14.84 33.07 -2.10
C LEU A 103 13.91 33.37 -3.29
N THR A 104 14.43 33.27 -4.50
CA THR A 104 13.62 33.14 -5.73
C THR A 104 14.03 31.88 -6.45
N PHE A 105 13.06 31.08 -6.87
CA PHE A 105 13.30 29.82 -7.57
C PHE A 105 12.07 29.44 -8.39
N THR A 106 12.20 28.36 -9.17
CA THR A 106 11.09 27.79 -9.95
C THR A 106 10.86 26.37 -9.45
N PRO A 107 9.75 26.11 -8.71
CA PRO A 107 9.50 24.80 -8.11
C PRO A 107 9.44 23.69 -9.16
N LEU A 108 9.87 22.49 -8.78
CA LEU A 108 9.72 21.30 -9.61
C LEU A 108 8.35 20.67 -9.35
N ASP A 109 7.58 20.44 -10.40
CA ASP A 109 6.36 19.63 -10.35
C ASP A 109 6.76 18.16 -10.54
N ILE A 110 6.85 17.41 -9.43
CA ILE A 110 7.26 15.99 -9.47
C ILE A 110 6.22 15.16 -10.21
N GLU A 111 4.93 15.42 -10.02
CA GLU A 111 3.87 14.68 -10.69
C GLU A 111 3.97 14.87 -12.20
N ALA A 112 3.99 16.11 -12.70
CA ALA A 112 4.11 16.35 -14.15
C ALA A 112 5.45 15.85 -14.72
N THR A 113 6.55 15.98 -13.97
CA THR A 113 7.88 15.50 -14.39
C THR A 113 7.89 13.97 -14.57
N THR A 114 7.24 13.25 -13.67
CA THR A 114 7.28 11.78 -13.64
C THR A 114 6.10 11.12 -14.35
N LYS A 115 5.03 11.86 -14.64
CA LYS A 115 3.78 11.36 -15.23
C LYS A 115 3.97 10.40 -16.39
N ASN A 116 4.72 10.81 -17.42
CA ASN A 116 4.92 9.97 -18.60
C ASN A 116 5.69 8.67 -18.28
N THR A 117 6.64 8.76 -17.34
CA THR A 117 7.41 7.60 -16.86
C THR A 117 6.51 6.64 -16.11
N CYS A 118 5.70 7.14 -15.18
CA CYS A 118 4.74 6.36 -14.40
C CYS A 118 3.70 5.70 -15.31
N GLU A 119 3.03 6.45 -16.20
CA GLU A 119 2.02 5.94 -17.14
C GLU A 119 2.56 4.83 -18.05
N LYS A 120 3.82 4.94 -18.49
CA LYS A 120 4.49 3.89 -19.28
C LYS A 120 4.92 2.69 -18.45
N TYR A 121 5.21 2.89 -17.16
CA TYR A 121 5.69 1.85 -16.27
C TYR A 121 4.54 1.00 -15.71
N SER A 122 3.41 1.60 -15.33
CA SER A 122 2.24 0.91 -14.77
C SER A 122 1.83 -0.37 -15.52
N PRO A 123 1.67 -0.39 -16.86
CA PRO A 123 1.33 -1.64 -17.57
C PRO A 123 2.45 -2.69 -17.55
N ALA A 124 3.70 -2.29 -17.32
CA ALA A 124 4.88 -3.15 -17.27
C ALA A 124 5.15 -3.78 -15.88
N ILE A 125 4.43 -3.35 -14.83
CA ILE A 125 4.52 -3.98 -13.50
C ILE A 125 4.20 -5.46 -13.64
N SER A 126 5.10 -6.31 -13.13
CA SER A 126 5.07 -7.76 -13.36
C SER A 126 5.28 -8.59 -12.08
N SER A 127 5.26 -7.94 -10.93
CA SER A 127 5.51 -8.53 -9.62
C SER A 127 4.58 -7.90 -8.61
N THR A 128 4.23 -8.64 -7.56
CA THR A 128 3.50 -8.14 -6.39
C THR A 128 4.42 -7.56 -5.31
N ASN A 129 5.74 -7.57 -5.54
CA ASN A 129 6.71 -7.00 -4.61
C ASN A 129 6.86 -5.48 -4.81
N LEU A 130 6.22 -4.70 -3.94
CA LEU A 130 6.24 -3.24 -3.96
C LEU A 130 7.67 -2.66 -3.97
N ASN A 131 8.55 -3.14 -3.09
CA ASN A 131 9.93 -2.66 -3.02
C ASN A 131 10.69 -2.86 -4.35
N ALA A 132 10.54 -4.04 -4.97
CA ALA A 132 11.22 -4.37 -6.22
C ALA A 132 10.72 -3.49 -7.40
N GLU A 133 9.41 -3.26 -7.48
CA GLU A 133 8.80 -2.44 -8.54
C GLU A 133 9.07 -0.95 -8.35
N MET A 134 9.00 -0.47 -7.11
CA MET A 134 9.34 0.91 -6.78
C MET A 134 10.81 1.23 -7.01
N THR A 135 11.73 0.31 -6.68
CA THR A 135 13.15 0.52 -6.96
C THR A 135 13.40 0.77 -8.45
N LYS A 136 12.81 -0.05 -9.33
CA LYS A 136 12.91 0.11 -10.79
C LYS A 136 12.26 1.41 -11.29
N LEU A 137 11.12 1.81 -10.72
CA LEU A 137 10.45 3.04 -11.11
C LEU A 137 11.25 4.27 -10.66
N LEU A 138 11.78 4.30 -9.43
CA LEU A 138 12.55 5.41 -8.90
C LEU A 138 13.81 5.69 -9.72
N GLU A 139 14.47 4.66 -10.25
CA GLU A 139 15.58 4.84 -11.19
C GLU A 139 15.15 5.62 -12.44
N LYS A 140 14.00 5.26 -13.03
CA LYS A 140 13.45 5.93 -14.23
C LYS A 140 12.93 7.33 -13.91
N ALA A 141 12.27 7.52 -12.77
CA ALA A 141 11.78 8.81 -12.31
C ALA A 141 12.93 9.78 -12.04
N THR A 142 14.00 9.31 -11.40
CA THR A 142 15.24 10.07 -11.19
C THR A 142 15.88 10.51 -12.51
N GLU A 143 15.83 9.67 -13.55
CA GLU A 143 16.30 10.05 -14.87
C GLU A 143 15.39 11.11 -15.51
N ALA A 144 14.06 10.97 -15.39
CA ALA A 144 13.11 11.95 -15.90
C ALA A 144 13.31 13.36 -15.31
N VAL A 145 13.62 13.43 -14.01
CA VAL A 145 14.00 14.68 -13.33
C VAL A 145 15.20 15.36 -14.00
N LYS A 146 16.17 14.59 -14.50
CA LYS A 146 17.37 15.13 -15.16
C LYS A 146 17.12 15.47 -16.63
N SER A 147 16.37 14.63 -17.34
CA SER A 147 16.23 14.73 -18.79
C SER A 147 15.11 15.66 -19.25
N SER A 148 14.04 15.76 -18.47
CA SER A 148 12.79 16.43 -18.85
C SER A 148 12.03 16.96 -17.62
N PRO A 149 12.64 17.82 -16.78
CA PRO A 149 11.94 18.40 -15.64
C PRO A 149 10.79 19.30 -16.10
N SER A 150 9.67 19.21 -15.39
CA SER A 150 8.54 20.14 -15.49
C SER A 150 8.57 21.08 -14.30
N TYR A 151 8.53 22.38 -14.56
CA TYR A 151 8.59 23.39 -13.51
C TYR A 151 7.32 24.22 -13.46
N GLU A 152 6.98 24.65 -12.26
CA GLU A 152 5.90 25.59 -11.98
C GLU A 152 6.27 27.03 -12.36
N ASN A 153 5.42 28.00 -12.02
CA ASN A 153 5.79 29.41 -12.12
C ASN A 153 6.83 29.79 -11.06
N SER A 154 7.77 30.67 -11.42
CA SER A 154 8.76 31.19 -10.48
C SER A 154 8.07 31.87 -9.28
N THR A 155 8.63 31.62 -8.09
CA THR A 155 8.07 32.06 -6.83
C THR A 155 9.15 32.62 -5.91
N GLN A 156 8.71 33.26 -4.83
CA GLN A 156 9.58 33.76 -3.77
C GLN A 156 9.23 33.09 -2.44
N LEU A 157 10.27 32.72 -1.70
CA LEU A 157 10.14 32.20 -0.34
C LEU A 157 10.95 33.06 0.62
N THR A 158 10.46 33.28 1.83
CA THR A 158 11.25 33.89 2.91
C THR A 158 11.43 32.88 4.02
N LEU A 159 12.69 32.64 4.39
CA LEU A 159 13.10 31.79 5.48
C LEU A 159 13.58 32.63 6.67
N GLU A 160 13.18 32.24 7.88
CA GLU A 160 13.67 32.83 9.12
C GLU A 160 14.92 32.06 9.62
N VAL A 161 16.06 32.74 9.64
CA VAL A 161 17.34 32.18 10.09
C VAL A 161 17.64 32.68 11.50
N LYS A 162 17.89 31.76 12.42
CA LYS A 162 18.32 32.07 13.79
C LYS A 162 19.82 32.24 13.84
N LYS A 163 20.29 33.18 14.64
CA LYS A 163 21.69 33.44 14.93
C LYS A 163 21.98 33.08 16.39
N SER A 164 22.98 32.25 16.59
CA SER A 164 23.50 31.87 17.91
C SER A 164 24.98 32.24 18.03
N LYS A 165 25.61 31.85 19.14
CA LYS A 165 27.07 31.98 19.29
C LYS A 165 27.84 31.05 18.35
N ASP A 166 27.21 29.96 17.92
CA ASP A 166 27.81 28.88 17.14
C ASP A 166 27.59 29.06 15.63
N GLY A 167 26.85 30.09 15.21
CA GLY A 167 26.60 30.41 13.81
C GLY A 167 25.14 30.71 13.51
N TYR A 168 24.71 30.38 12.30
CA TYR A 168 23.31 30.49 11.86
C TYR A 168 22.65 29.12 11.77
N SER A 169 21.34 29.06 11.95
CA SER A 169 20.55 27.84 11.79
C SER A 169 19.16 28.08 11.22
N LEU A 170 18.65 27.10 10.48
CA LEU A 170 17.22 26.90 10.26
C LEU A 170 16.70 25.84 11.23
N ASP A 171 15.47 25.99 11.69
CA ASP A 171 14.76 24.91 12.38
C ASP A 171 13.97 24.06 11.38
N ASP A 172 13.43 22.95 11.87
CA ASP A 172 12.71 21.96 11.07
C ASP A 172 11.49 22.56 10.36
N GLU A 173 10.84 23.56 10.96
CA GLU A 173 9.70 24.26 10.34
C GLU A 173 10.15 25.03 9.09
N GLN A 174 11.27 25.74 9.16
CA GLN A 174 11.80 26.46 8.00
C GLN A 174 12.34 25.52 6.92
N LEU A 175 12.94 24.38 7.30
CA LEU A 175 13.37 23.34 6.37
C LEU A 175 12.18 22.73 5.64
N GLN A 176 11.14 22.32 6.38
CA GLN A 176 9.90 21.80 5.80
C GLN A 176 9.28 22.81 4.84
N LYS A 177 9.23 24.08 5.23
CA LYS A 177 8.72 25.17 4.39
C LYS A 177 9.52 25.32 3.09
N LEU A 178 10.85 25.17 3.14
CA LEU A 178 11.70 25.16 1.95
C LEU A 178 11.37 23.98 1.04
N PHE A 179 11.28 22.76 1.60
CA PHE A 179 11.03 21.57 0.81
C PHE A 179 9.66 21.56 0.15
N SER A 180 8.59 21.79 0.92
CA SER A 180 7.22 21.85 0.40
C SER A 180 7.00 22.95 -0.64
N ALA A 181 7.74 24.08 -0.54
CA ALA A 181 7.66 25.12 -1.55
C ALA A 181 8.47 24.79 -2.82
N THR A 182 9.50 23.94 -2.72
CA THR A 182 10.40 23.59 -3.82
C THR A 182 9.85 22.43 -4.66
N MET A 183 9.23 21.46 -4.01
CA MET A 183 8.77 20.21 -4.61
C MET A 183 7.44 19.84 -3.97
N ASP A 184 6.43 19.57 -4.78
CA ASP A 184 5.12 19.08 -4.33
C ASP A 184 4.82 17.71 -4.97
N ASN A 185 3.80 17.01 -4.46
CA ASN A 185 3.39 15.68 -4.94
C ASN A 185 4.54 14.66 -4.98
N ILE A 186 5.35 14.67 -3.91
CA ILE A 186 6.57 13.87 -3.84
C ILE A 186 6.32 12.36 -3.91
N MET A 187 5.09 11.93 -3.60
CA MET A 187 4.65 10.53 -3.57
C MET A 187 4.08 10.05 -4.91
N ALA A 188 3.94 10.92 -5.93
CA ALA A 188 3.34 10.53 -7.21
C ALA A 188 3.97 9.28 -7.88
N PRO A 189 5.30 9.06 -7.84
CA PRO A 189 5.88 7.79 -8.28
C PRO A 189 5.43 6.59 -7.42
N TYR A 190 5.41 6.74 -6.09
CA TYR A 190 4.93 5.71 -5.16
C TYR A 190 3.48 5.32 -5.46
N ASP A 191 2.59 6.30 -5.57
CA ASP A 191 1.17 6.10 -5.78
C ASP A 191 0.90 5.28 -7.05
N SER A 192 1.67 5.55 -8.12
CA SER A 192 1.52 4.88 -9.41
C SER A 192 1.76 3.36 -9.39
N VAL A 193 2.47 2.86 -8.37
CA VAL A 193 2.71 1.43 -8.14
C VAL A 193 1.87 0.93 -6.98
N CYS A 194 1.80 1.71 -5.89
CA CYS A 194 1.06 1.35 -4.68
C CYS A 194 -0.42 1.14 -4.99
N GLU A 195 -1.06 2.03 -5.75
CA GLU A 195 -2.47 1.90 -6.15
C GLU A 195 -2.77 0.55 -6.85
N ILE A 196 -1.84 0.07 -7.68
CA ILE A 196 -1.99 -1.20 -8.42
C ILE A 196 -1.80 -2.39 -7.48
N LEU A 197 -0.82 -2.33 -6.57
CA LEU A 197 -0.52 -3.44 -5.67
C LEU A 197 -1.46 -3.49 -4.46
N ASP A 198 -2.01 -2.36 -4.04
CA ASP A 198 -3.04 -2.28 -3.00
C ASP A 198 -4.35 -2.91 -3.50
N ALA A 199 -4.69 -2.74 -4.80
CA ALA A 199 -5.80 -3.46 -5.42
C ALA A 199 -5.58 -5.00 -5.47
N GLN A 200 -4.34 -5.43 -5.64
CA GLN A 200 -3.97 -6.86 -5.58
C GLN A 200 -4.10 -7.40 -4.16
N ASP A 201 -3.61 -6.64 -3.18
CA ASP A 201 -3.69 -6.96 -1.77
C ASP A 201 -5.16 -7.04 -1.32
N TYR A 202 -5.99 -6.10 -1.76
CA TYR A 202 -7.43 -6.12 -1.50
C TYR A 202 -8.10 -7.42 -1.98
N LEU A 203 -7.93 -7.81 -3.26
CA LEU A 203 -8.53 -9.06 -3.76
C LEU A 203 -7.97 -10.29 -3.03
N THR A 204 -6.69 -10.28 -2.69
CA THR A 204 -6.07 -11.34 -1.88
C THR A 204 -6.71 -11.42 -0.49
N SER A 205 -6.95 -10.28 0.14
CA SER A 205 -7.58 -10.19 1.46
C SER A 205 -9.02 -10.70 1.44
N CYS A 206 -9.80 -10.41 0.39
CA CYS A 206 -11.14 -10.97 0.19
C CYS A 206 -11.11 -12.49 0.15
N LEU A 207 -10.22 -13.06 -0.66
CA LEU A 207 -10.08 -14.51 -0.78
C LEU A 207 -9.56 -15.14 0.52
N ASN A 208 -8.65 -14.49 1.23
CA ASN A 208 -8.12 -14.97 2.51
C ASN A 208 -9.17 -14.91 3.63
N ALA A 209 -10.01 -13.89 3.66
CA ALA A 209 -11.13 -13.84 4.61
C ALA A 209 -12.07 -15.03 4.38
N LEU A 210 -12.44 -15.27 3.13
CA LEU A 210 -13.34 -16.37 2.74
C LEU A 210 -12.69 -17.76 2.95
N PHE A 211 -11.48 -17.98 2.44
CA PHE A 211 -10.91 -19.32 2.34
C PHE A 211 -9.81 -19.61 3.34
N LYS A 212 -9.29 -18.62 4.05
CA LYS A 212 -8.23 -18.82 5.08
C LYS A 212 -8.68 -18.45 6.47
N ASN A 213 -9.92 -17.96 6.60
CA ASN A 213 -10.43 -17.35 7.83
C ASN A 213 -9.46 -16.29 8.38
N ASP A 214 -8.78 -15.58 7.48
CA ASP A 214 -7.86 -14.49 7.80
C ASP A 214 -8.52 -13.17 7.38
N VAL A 215 -9.18 -12.53 8.34
CA VAL A 215 -10.04 -11.36 8.13
C VAL A 215 -9.32 -10.04 8.36
N ALA A 216 -8.09 -10.06 8.89
CA ALA A 216 -7.43 -8.86 9.40
C ALA A 216 -7.15 -7.84 8.29
N GLU A 217 -6.57 -8.26 7.17
CA GLU A 217 -6.26 -7.36 6.07
C GLU A 217 -7.53 -6.87 5.36
N TYR A 218 -8.52 -7.75 5.18
CA TYR A 218 -9.81 -7.38 4.61
C TYR A 218 -10.51 -6.30 5.43
N ALA A 219 -10.51 -6.45 6.76
CA ALA A 219 -11.10 -5.48 7.67
C ALA A 219 -10.42 -4.10 7.57
N LYS A 220 -9.10 -4.05 7.33
CA LYS A 220 -8.41 -2.77 7.07
C LYS A 220 -8.88 -2.13 5.77
N HIS A 221 -8.97 -2.91 4.69
CA HIS A 221 -9.42 -2.43 3.38
C HIS A 221 -10.85 -1.91 3.38
N THR A 222 -11.75 -2.54 4.15
CA THR A 222 -13.16 -2.12 4.21
C THR A 222 -13.47 -1.13 5.35
N GLY A 223 -12.54 -0.95 6.29
CA GLY A 223 -12.77 -0.19 7.52
C GLY A 223 -13.73 -0.88 8.50
N GLU A 224 -14.03 -2.16 8.30
CA GLU A 224 -14.87 -2.95 9.20
C GLU A 224 -14.11 -3.42 10.44
N ASP A 225 -14.85 -3.81 11.48
CA ASP A 225 -14.26 -4.48 12.65
C ASP A 225 -14.05 -5.97 12.36
N GLU A 226 -12.86 -6.49 12.67
CA GLU A 226 -12.51 -7.91 12.42
C GLU A 226 -13.53 -8.89 13.00
N SER A 227 -14.08 -8.61 14.19
CA SER A 227 -15.07 -9.50 14.82
C SER A 227 -16.43 -9.45 14.12
N SER A 228 -16.77 -8.31 13.51
CA SER A 228 -17.96 -8.16 12.66
C SER A 228 -17.81 -9.00 11.39
N VAL A 229 -16.68 -8.87 10.69
CA VAL A 229 -16.38 -9.66 9.48
C VAL A 229 -16.42 -11.15 9.80
N GLN A 230 -15.75 -11.57 10.88
CA GLN A 230 -15.76 -12.97 11.33
C GLN A 230 -17.19 -13.48 11.60
N SER A 231 -18.02 -12.69 12.28
CA SER A 231 -19.40 -13.08 12.59
C SER A 231 -20.28 -13.21 11.34
N GLN A 232 -20.06 -12.34 10.33
CA GLN A 232 -20.75 -12.42 9.05
C GLN A 232 -20.38 -13.69 8.29
N LEU A 233 -19.08 -14.04 8.25
CA LEU A 233 -18.62 -15.29 7.64
C LEU A 233 -19.20 -16.53 8.35
N GLU A 234 -19.25 -16.51 9.68
CA GLU A 234 -19.80 -17.62 10.47
C GLU A 234 -21.31 -17.81 10.28
N SER A 235 -22.05 -16.74 10.03
CA SER A 235 -23.50 -16.77 9.80
C SER A 235 -23.90 -16.95 8.34
N SER A 236 -22.94 -16.92 7.41
CA SER A 236 -23.18 -17.12 5.98
C SER A 236 -22.37 -18.31 5.46
N MET A 237 -21.13 -18.08 5.03
CA MET A 237 -20.27 -19.07 4.39
C MET A 237 -20.08 -20.35 5.21
N TYR A 238 -19.99 -20.24 6.54
CA TYR A 238 -19.75 -21.39 7.43
C TYR A 238 -21.00 -21.87 8.16
N ALA A 239 -22.18 -21.34 7.81
CA ALA A 239 -23.43 -21.74 8.44
C ALA A 239 -23.75 -23.20 8.08
N PRO A 240 -24.12 -24.04 9.06
CA PRO A 240 -24.60 -25.38 8.78
C PRO A 240 -25.97 -25.32 8.07
N PRO A 241 -26.33 -26.34 7.27
CA PRO A 241 -27.67 -26.46 6.70
C PRO A 241 -28.76 -26.42 7.79
N GLU A 242 -29.88 -25.76 7.53
CA GLU A 242 -30.96 -25.61 8.53
C GLU A 242 -31.54 -26.96 8.99
N GLU A 243 -31.51 -27.97 8.11
CA GLU A 243 -32.04 -29.31 8.36
C GLU A 243 -31.06 -30.22 9.12
N LEU A 244 -29.80 -29.81 9.28
CA LEU A 244 -28.79 -30.61 9.97
C LEU A 244 -29.08 -30.70 11.47
N SER A 245 -29.09 -31.92 12.02
CA SER A 245 -29.31 -32.11 13.45
C SER A 245 -28.28 -31.37 14.30
N ALA A 246 -28.74 -30.79 15.43
CA ALA A 246 -27.91 -29.98 16.32
C ALA A 246 -26.66 -30.68 16.88
N SER A 247 -26.62 -32.02 16.87
CA SER A 247 -25.43 -32.80 17.25
C SER A 247 -24.26 -32.71 16.26
N TYR A 248 -24.52 -32.25 15.03
CA TYR A 248 -23.56 -32.25 13.93
C TYR A 248 -23.18 -30.85 13.44
N THR A 249 -23.90 -29.80 13.84
CA THR A 249 -23.67 -28.42 13.38
C THR A 249 -22.25 -27.91 13.64
N GLU A 250 -21.71 -28.11 14.85
CA GLU A 250 -20.35 -27.69 15.20
C GLU A 250 -19.30 -28.42 14.34
N ARG A 251 -19.46 -29.74 14.16
CA ARG A 251 -18.55 -30.54 13.35
C ARG A 251 -18.62 -30.18 11.87
N TYR A 252 -19.82 -29.91 11.34
CA TYR A 252 -20.01 -29.42 9.98
C TYR A 252 -19.25 -28.12 9.74
N SER A 253 -19.48 -27.09 10.58
CA SER A 253 -18.81 -25.79 10.42
C SER A 253 -17.30 -25.92 10.56
N ALA A 254 -16.81 -26.77 11.47
CA ALA A 254 -15.38 -27.03 11.62
C ALA A 254 -14.78 -27.72 10.38
N ALA A 255 -15.45 -28.73 9.84
CA ALA A 255 -15.01 -29.44 8.64
C ALA A 255 -15.04 -28.54 7.39
N LEU A 256 -16.08 -27.71 7.24
CA LEU A 256 -16.19 -26.75 6.13
C LEU A 256 -15.08 -25.69 6.19
N LYS A 257 -14.82 -25.11 7.37
CA LYS A 257 -13.68 -24.20 7.58
C LYS A 257 -12.36 -24.87 7.22
N ALA A 258 -12.16 -26.13 7.61
CA ALA A 258 -10.96 -26.88 7.27
C ALA A 258 -10.82 -27.15 5.75
N ILE A 259 -11.93 -27.48 5.07
CA ILE A 259 -11.96 -27.60 3.60
C ILE A 259 -11.59 -26.26 2.95
N CYS A 260 -12.20 -25.15 3.38
CA CYS A 260 -11.90 -23.81 2.86
C CYS A 260 -10.41 -23.48 3.02
N ASN A 261 -9.85 -23.73 4.21
CA ASN A 261 -8.42 -23.53 4.49
C ASN A 261 -7.49 -24.31 3.55
N ASN A 262 -7.94 -25.43 2.99
CA ASN A 262 -7.18 -26.22 2.02
C ASN A 262 -7.22 -25.68 0.57
N CYS A 263 -8.02 -24.65 0.27
CA CYS A 263 -8.09 -24.03 -1.06
C CYS A 263 -6.74 -23.45 -1.50
N GLN A 264 -6.42 -23.50 -2.79
CA GLN A 264 -5.14 -23.06 -3.31
C GLN A 264 -5.34 -22.05 -4.43
N TYR A 265 -4.85 -20.83 -4.22
CA TYR A 265 -4.91 -19.76 -5.22
C TYR A 265 -3.73 -18.80 -5.08
N SER A 266 -3.46 -18.05 -6.16
CA SER A 266 -2.51 -16.95 -6.19
C SER A 266 -3.10 -15.83 -7.04
N VAL A 267 -3.22 -14.64 -6.46
CA VAL A 267 -3.68 -13.43 -7.15
C VAL A 267 -2.48 -12.80 -7.86
N GLY A 268 -2.58 -12.64 -9.18
CA GLY A 268 -1.54 -12.05 -10.00
C GLY A 268 -1.47 -10.52 -9.90
N THR A 269 -0.50 -9.94 -10.60
CA THR A 269 -0.33 -8.49 -10.68
C THR A 269 -1.45 -7.84 -11.50
N PRO A 270 -2.18 -6.85 -10.95
CA PRO A 270 -3.26 -6.18 -11.66
C PRO A 270 -2.79 -5.39 -12.87
N LYS A 271 -3.62 -5.39 -13.92
CA LYS A 271 -3.45 -4.55 -15.10
C LYS A 271 -4.50 -3.45 -15.09
N LYS A 272 -4.07 -2.23 -14.78
CA LYS A 272 -4.92 -1.04 -14.80
C LYS A 272 -5.54 -0.84 -16.18
N GLN A 273 -6.85 -0.61 -16.19
CA GLN A 273 -7.65 -0.27 -17.36
C GLN A 273 -8.08 1.19 -17.29
N ASP A 274 -8.63 1.70 -18.38
CA ASP A 274 -9.24 3.04 -18.39
C ASP A 274 -10.41 3.11 -17.38
N GLY A 275 -10.47 4.21 -16.65
CA GLY A 275 -11.49 4.47 -15.63
C GLY A 275 -10.94 4.48 -14.20
N LEU A 276 -11.75 5.00 -13.26
CA LEU A 276 -11.41 5.02 -11.84
C LEU A 276 -11.56 3.61 -11.27
N PHE A 277 -10.52 3.13 -10.57
CA PHE A 277 -10.50 1.82 -9.90
C PHE A 277 -10.99 0.71 -10.84
N ASN A 278 -10.23 0.44 -11.91
CA ASN A 278 -10.59 -0.56 -12.91
C ASN A 278 -9.37 -1.38 -13.28
N TYR A 279 -9.39 -2.66 -12.88
CA TYR A 279 -8.27 -3.58 -13.07
C TYR A 279 -8.72 -4.90 -13.66
N ILE A 280 -7.84 -5.52 -14.43
CA ILE A 280 -7.94 -6.93 -14.80
C ILE A 280 -6.88 -7.69 -14.02
N ILE A 281 -7.28 -8.78 -13.37
CA ILE A 281 -6.42 -9.58 -12.50
C ILE A 281 -6.58 -11.05 -12.87
N ASP A 282 -5.47 -11.73 -13.12
CA ASP A 282 -5.45 -13.18 -13.29
C ASP A 282 -5.26 -13.84 -11.92
N VAL A 283 -6.14 -14.77 -11.58
CA VAL A 283 -6.05 -15.60 -10.38
C VAL A 283 -5.74 -17.03 -10.81
N THR A 284 -4.58 -17.53 -10.41
CA THR A 284 -4.23 -18.94 -10.61
C THR A 284 -4.87 -19.76 -9.49
N VAL A 285 -5.64 -20.78 -9.85
CA VAL A 285 -6.43 -21.58 -8.91
C VAL A 285 -6.12 -23.06 -9.13
N THR A 286 -5.93 -23.80 -8.04
CA THR A 286 -6.05 -25.26 -8.06
C THR A 286 -7.36 -25.60 -7.33
N PRO A 287 -8.45 -25.90 -8.05
CA PRO A 287 -9.77 -26.08 -7.46
C PRO A 287 -9.77 -27.14 -6.36
N ASN A 288 -10.34 -26.82 -5.20
CA ASN A 288 -10.46 -27.77 -4.10
C ASN A 288 -11.76 -28.56 -4.24
N THR A 289 -11.69 -29.78 -4.77
CA THR A 289 -12.87 -30.62 -5.05
C THR A 289 -13.34 -31.41 -3.83
N SER A 290 -12.84 -31.09 -2.64
CA SER A 290 -13.12 -31.83 -1.40
C SER A 290 -14.59 -31.81 -0.99
N PHE A 291 -15.24 -30.65 -1.07
CA PHE A 291 -16.67 -30.53 -0.75
C PHE A 291 -17.53 -31.29 -1.76
N GLN A 292 -17.32 -31.05 -3.05
CA GLN A 292 -17.96 -31.78 -4.14
C GLN A 292 -17.77 -33.31 -4.00
N SER A 293 -16.58 -33.77 -3.64
CA SER A 293 -16.30 -35.21 -3.43
C SER A 293 -17.06 -35.77 -2.22
N ALA A 294 -17.17 -35.00 -1.13
CA ALA A 294 -17.98 -35.37 0.02
C ALA A 294 -19.46 -35.50 -0.36
N MET A 295 -20.01 -34.53 -1.12
CA MET A 295 -21.41 -34.58 -1.57
C MET A 295 -21.67 -35.76 -2.51
N ASN A 296 -20.81 -35.98 -3.50
CA ASN A 296 -20.95 -37.11 -4.42
C ASN A 296 -20.92 -38.49 -3.71
N GLU A 297 -20.07 -38.65 -2.70
CA GLU A 297 -20.01 -39.88 -1.90
C GLU A 297 -21.24 -40.03 -0.99
N LEU A 298 -21.77 -38.91 -0.47
CA LEU A 298 -23.03 -38.89 0.29
C LEU A 298 -24.21 -39.30 -0.61
N GLU A 299 -24.36 -38.71 -1.78
CA GLU A 299 -25.48 -38.98 -2.71
C GLU A 299 -25.53 -40.43 -3.20
N THR A 300 -24.37 -41.09 -3.30
CA THR A 300 -24.27 -42.49 -3.73
C THR A 300 -24.39 -43.50 -2.59
N GLY A 301 -24.45 -43.02 -1.35
CA GLY A 301 -24.63 -43.84 -0.15
C GLY A 301 -26.04 -44.42 0.00
N THR A 302 -26.18 -45.38 0.91
CA THR A 302 -27.50 -45.92 1.30
C THR A 302 -27.68 -45.71 2.80
N TYR A 303 -28.73 -44.97 3.16
CA TYR A 303 -29.05 -44.58 4.53
C TYR A 303 -30.47 -44.98 4.89
N TYR A 304 -30.69 -45.35 6.15
CA TYR A 304 -31.96 -45.82 6.65
C TYR A 304 -32.62 -44.81 7.61
N SER A 305 -31.98 -43.66 7.88
CA SER A 305 -32.55 -42.54 8.64
C SER A 305 -31.86 -41.20 8.31
N GLU A 306 -32.51 -40.09 8.64
CA GLU A 306 -31.94 -38.73 8.56
C GLU A 306 -30.69 -38.60 9.44
N GLU A 307 -30.69 -39.19 10.64
CA GLU A 307 -29.51 -39.22 11.54
C GLU A 307 -28.31 -39.92 10.89
N GLU A 308 -28.52 -40.97 10.10
CA GLU A 308 -27.45 -41.62 9.35
C GLU A 308 -26.89 -40.73 8.24
N VAL A 309 -27.75 -39.93 7.58
CA VAL A 309 -27.34 -38.95 6.56
C VAL A 309 -26.53 -37.83 7.20
N ASP A 310 -27.02 -37.22 8.28
CA ASP A 310 -26.34 -36.13 8.99
C ASP A 310 -24.96 -36.54 9.49
N ARG A 311 -24.86 -37.74 10.08
CA ARG A 311 -23.58 -38.31 10.50
C ARG A 311 -22.64 -38.51 9.31
N ALA A 312 -23.13 -39.10 8.22
CA ALA A 312 -22.33 -39.39 7.05
C ALA A 312 -21.81 -38.12 6.38
N LEU A 313 -22.65 -37.09 6.24
CA LEU A 313 -22.28 -35.78 5.69
C LEU A 313 -21.04 -35.23 6.42
N VAL A 314 -21.11 -35.13 7.74
CA VAL A 314 -20.01 -34.59 8.53
C VAL A 314 -18.77 -35.47 8.50
N GLU A 315 -18.91 -36.79 8.61
CA GLU A 315 -17.76 -37.72 8.55
C GLU A 315 -17.05 -37.67 7.19
N LEU A 316 -17.80 -37.49 6.09
CA LEU A 316 -17.24 -37.31 4.75
C LEU A 316 -16.53 -35.96 4.61
N MET A 317 -17.13 -34.88 5.11
CA MET A 317 -16.46 -33.57 5.12
C MET A 317 -15.17 -33.61 5.95
N GLU A 318 -15.16 -34.24 7.12
CA GLU A 318 -13.96 -34.43 7.94
C GLU A 318 -12.89 -35.27 7.21
N LYS A 319 -13.31 -36.34 6.52
CA LYS A 319 -12.42 -37.18 5.69
C LYS A 319 -11.73 -36.35 4.62
N TYR A 320 -12.48 -35.56 3.85
CA TYR A 320 -11.92 -34.75 2.77
C TYR A 320 -11.24 -33.46 3.27
N ALA A 321 -11.56 -32.97 4.46
CA ALA A 321 -10.77 -31.94 5.14
C ALA A 321 -9.38 -32.47 5.52
N ALA A 322 -9.28 -33.72 5.99
CA ALA A 322 -8.01 -34.34 6.38
C ALA A 322 -7.17 -34.82 5.17
N ALA A 323 -7.83 -35.18 4.08
CA ALA A 323 -7.20 -35.63 2.84
C ALA A 323 -7.83 -34.91 1.63
N PRO A 324 -7.44 -33.64 1.38
CA PRO A 324 -8.06 -32.82 0.35
C PRO A 324 -7.82 -33.37 -1.05
N THR A 325 -8.83 -33.19 -1.91
CA THR A 325 -8.76 -33.51 -3.34
C THR A 325 -8.73 -32.24 -4.17
N TYR A 326 -8.08 -32.30 -5.32
CA TYR A 326 -7.83 -31.15 -6.16
C TYR A 326 -8.09 -31.43 -7.63
N GLY A 327 -8.66 -30.44 -8.32
CA GLY A 327 -8.77 -30.39 -9.76
C GLY A 327 -7.46 -30.00 -10.45
N ALA A 328 -7.50 -29.94 -11.78
CA ALA A 328 -6.39 -29.39 -12.55
C ALA A 328 -6.25 -27.87 -12.30
N GLN A 329 -5.02 -27.39 -12.19
CA GLN A 329 -4.75 -25.96 -12.09
C GLN A 329 -5.29 -25.21 -13.30
N THR A 330 -5.92 -24.06 -13.05
CA THR A 330 -6.50 -23.18 -14.06
C THR A 330 -6.22 -21.71 -13.70
N THR A 331 -6.51 -20.81 -14.63
CA THR A 331 -6.43 -19.36 -14.43
C THR A 331 -7.80 -18.74 -14.70
N VAL A 332 -8.26 -17.92 -13.76
CA VAL A 332 -9.50 -17.14 -13.88
C VAL A 332 -9.13 -15.67 -13.98
N THR A 333 -9.57 -15.01 -15.04
CA THR A 333 -9.39 -13.56 -15.20
C THR A 333 -10.61 -12.85 -14.64
N VAL A 334 -10.41 -11.94 -13.68
CA VAL A 334 -11.48 -11.15 -13.05
C VAL A 334 -11.27 -9.66 -13.27
N SER A 335 -12.37 -8.93 -13.44
CA SER A 335 -12.38 -7.49 -13.41
C SER A 335 -12.59 -7.01 -11.98
N LEU A 336 -11.67 -6.21 -11.44
CA LEU A 336 -11.83 -5.53 -10.16
C LEU A 336 -12.19 -4.07 -10.41
N ASN A 337 -13.48 -3.76 -10.28
CA ASN A 337 -14.02 -2.41 -10.40
C ASN A 337 -15.31 -2.26 -9.59
N PHE A 338 -15.83 -1.03 -9.48
CA PHE A 338 -17.05 -0.77 -8.71
C PHE A 338 -18.25 -1.61 -9.15
N LYS A 339 -18.40 -1.89 -10.45
CA LYS A 339 -19.53 -2.67 -10.96
C LYS A 339 -19.44 -4.12 -10.50
N THR A 340 -18.26 -4.75 -10.62
CA THR A 340 -18.07 -6.14 -10.20
C THR A 340 -18.15 -6.30 -8.69
N LEU A 341 -17.58 -5.35 -7.93
CA LEU A 341 -17.71 -5.34 -6.47
C LEU A 341 -19.15 -5.15 -6.00
N SER A 342 -19.91 -4.25 -6.63
CA SER A 342 -21.33 -4.04 -6.28
C SER A 342 -22.22 -5.24 -6.61
N ALA A 343 -21.79 -6.09 -7.55
CA ALA A 343 -22.48 -7.30 -7.94
C ALA A 343 -21.94 -8.55 -7.21
N ALA A 344 -20.96 -8.41 -6.32
CA ALA A 344 -20.40 -9.52 -5.58
C ALA A 344 -21.50 -10.22 -4.77
N GLY A 345 -21.61 -11.55 -4.93
CA GLY A 345 -22.66 -12.36 -4.33
C GLY A 345 -23.92 -12.53 -5.18
N ALA A 346 -24.01 -11.89 -6.35
CA ALA A 346 -25.00 -12.30 -7.36
C ALA A 346 -24.54 -13.60 -8.04
N GLU A 347 -25.49 -14.50 -8.32
CA GLU A 347 -25.23 -15.86 -8.88
C GLU A 347 -24.35 -15.80 -10.15
N ASP A 348 -24.63 -14.87 -11.05
CA ASP A 348 -23.90 -14.71 -12.32
C ASP A 348 -22.71 -13.72 -12.26
N SER A 349 -22.22 -13.36 -11.07
CA SER A 349 -21.13 -12.38 -10.94
C SER A 349 -19.74 -13.00 -11.20
N GLU A 350 -18.81 -12.22 -11.76
CA GLU A 350 -17.42 -12.65 -11.98
C GLU A 350 -16.73 -13.11 -10.68
N ILE A 351 -17.05 -12.47 -9.55
CA ILE A 351 -16.50 -12.82 -8.23
C ILE A 351 -17.09 -14.14 -7.73
N THR A 352 -18.38 -14.39 -7.95
CA THR A 352 -19.03 -15.67 -7.62
C THR A 352 -18.42 -16.80 -8.45
N SER A 353 -18.26 -16.60 -9.76
CA SER A 353 -17.59 -17.60 -10.63
C SER A 353 -16.15 -17.91 -10.19
N LEU A 354 -15.41 -16.92 -9.69
CA LEU A 354 -14.09 -17.14 -9.10
C LEU A 354 -14.18 -18.00 -7.83
N ILE A 355 -15.11 -17.68 -6.92
CA ILE A 355 -15.35 -18.44 -5.68
C ILE A 355 -15.70 -19.91 -6.01
N ASP A 356 -16.61 -20.14 -6.95
CA ASP A 356 -17.03 -21.48 -7.38
C ASP A 356 -15.91 -22.25 -8.06
N THR A 357 -14.98 -21.56 -8.74
CA THR A 357 -13.79 -22.19 -9.29
C THR A 357 -12.79 -22.60 -8.20
N ILE A 358 -12.67 -21.81 -7.13
CA ILE A 358 -11.77 -22.10 -6.01
C ILE A 358 -12.30 -23.27 -5.17
N LEU A 359 -13.59 -23.26 -4.85
CA LEU A 359 -14.26 -24.30 -4.08
C LEU A 359 -15.55 -24.72 -4.81
N PRO A 360 -15.46 -25.67 -5.76
CA PRO A 360 -16.64 -26.21 -6.41
C PRO A 360 -17.57 -26.90 -5.41
N VAL A 361 -18.84 -26.52 -5.41
CA VAL A 361 -19.88 -27.07 -4.53
C VAL A 361 -20.90 -27.94 -5.25
N GLU A 362 -21.00 -27.84 -6.58
CA GLU A 362 -21.83 -28.67 -7.46
C GLU A 362 -21.02 -29.76 -8.15
#